data_AF-A0A7C2F5F0-F1
#
_entry.id   AF-A0A7C2F5F0-F1
#
_cell.length_a   1.000
_cell.length_b   1.000
_cell.length_c   1.000
_cell.angle_alpha   90.00
_cell.angle_beta   90.00
_cell.angle_gamma   90.00
#
_symmetry.space_group_name_H-M   'P 1'
#
loop_
_entity.id
_entity.type
_entity.pdbx_description
1 polymer ?
#
loop_
_entity_poly.entity_id
_entity_poly.type
_entity_poly.pdbx_seq_one_letter_code
_entity_poly.pdbx_strand_id
1 'polypeptide(L)'
;MKLSIRLIHALALTALLIIVLRPDVFAQQVRVLPSEIKETRTTGSFFGGLEVELKVMGDLLADAKAIRLLLDTAVDETGRNIVNEKETETDFKEISEYERNAAKIDLKLKTPARQAMHIREITGSFEIFVPGKDPASTITITDIRKSTGTPISAPALKAAGVEITMWTREQFEARRKAEEEKLKKSEKGGDLGEALGQALGKIFGGLFGSLDSLSEHSIAFQIKDPQSKLVGIEFQDAKGAVISGSRLSSGSSEDQTRIHDFESKLPDTARVRLYVLTPRSVVKTPFKLTNLPLP
;
A
#
# COMPACT_ATOMS: atom_id res chain seq x y z
N MET A 1 -70.36 -1.28 64.99
CA MET A 1 -70.30 -2.74 65.21
C MET A 1 -69.48 -3.37 64.08
N LYS A 2 -68.34 -4.01 64.41
CA LYS A 2 -67.57 -5.07 63.70
C LYS A 2 -67.18 -4.83 62.21
N LEU A 3 -65.88 -4.67 61.90
CA LEU A 3 -64.91 -5.70 61.42
C LEU A 3 -65.42 -6.51 60.21
N SER A 4 -64.70 -6.85 59.13
CA SER A 4 -63.34 -6.66 58.58
C SER A 4 -63.27 -7.47 57.24
N ILE A 5 -62.10 -7.44 56.55
CA ILE A 5 -61.49 -8.49 55.68
C ILE A 5 -61.67 -8.32 54.15
N ARG A 6 -60.62 -7.79 53.46
CA ARG A 6 -59.65 -8.43 52.50
C ARG A 6 -60.19 -8.53 51.05
N LEU A 7 -59.45 -8.56 49.92
CA LEU A 7 -58.17 -9.15 49.53
C LEU A 7 -57.93 -8.78 48.00
N ILE A 8 -56.71 -8.37 47.58
CA ILE A 8 -55.97 -8.59 46.27
C ILE A 8 -56.63 -8.28 44.89
N HIS A 9 -55.99 -7.88 43.77
CA HIS A 9 -54.61 -7.90 43.25
C HIS A 9 -54.33 -6.71 42.33
N ALA A 10 -53.13 -6.14 42.49
CA ALA A 10 -52.45 -5.31 41.50
C ALA A 10 -51.78 -6.22 40.45
N LEU A 11 -51.85 -5.84 39.17
CA LEU A 11 -50.99 -6.39 38.12
C LEU A 11 -50.50 -5.23 37.24
N ALA A 12 -49.41 -4.59 37.66
CA ALA A 12 -48.64 -3.67 36.84
C ALA A 12 -47.57 -4.48 36.10
N LEU A 13 -47.77 -4.67 34.79
CA LEU A 13 -46.85 -5.36 33.91
C LEU A 13 -45.80 -4.36 33.40
N THR A 14 -44.74 -4.15 34.17
CA THR A 14 -43.59 -3.33 33.74
C THR A 14 -42.60 -4.23 33.00
N ALA A 15 -42.65 -4.22 31.67
CA ALA A 15 -41.66 -4.88 30.83
C ALA A 15 -40.34 -4.10 30.85
N LEU A 16 -39.36 -4.60 31.61
CA LEU A 16 -37.99 -4.10 31.63
C LEU A 16 -37.24 -4.62 30.39
N LEU A 17 -37.11 -3.77 29.37
CA LEU A 17 -36.29 -4.04 28.19
C LEU A 17 -34.81 -3.83 28.56
N ILE A 18 -34.11 -4.91 28.92
CA ILE A 18 -32.65 -4.90 29.09
C ILE A 18 -32.02 -4.93 27.70
N ILE A 19 -31.66 -3.76 27.18
CA ILE A 19 -30.75 -3.64 26.03
C ILE A 19 -29.35 -4.01 26.55
N VAL A 20 -28.95 -5.26 26.33
CA VAL A 20 -27.56 -5.68 26.53
C VAL A 20 -26.73 -5.04 25.42
N LEU A 21 -26.13 -3.89 25.73
CA LEU A 21 -24.97 -3.37 25.00
C LEU A 21 -23.86 -4.40 25.14
N ARG A 22 -23.78 -5.34 24.20
CA ARG A 22 -22.58 -6.17 24.06
C ARG A 22 -21.47 -5.22 23.64
N PRO A 23 -20.38 -5.07 24.41
CA PRO A 23 -19.17 -4.54 23.79
C PRO A 23 -18.84 -5.50 22.66
N ASP A 24 -18.83 -4.99 21.43
CA ASP A 24 -18.21 -5.68 20.31
C ASP A 24 -16.72 -5.83 20.68
N VAL A 25 -16.42 -6.90 21.41
CA VAL A 25 -15.08 -7.44 21.51
C VAL A 25 -14.81 -8.04 20.14
N PHE A 26 -14.56 -7.18 19.16
CA PHE A 26 -13.76 -7.58 18.02
C PHE A 26 -12.47 -8.11 18.62
N ALA A 27 -12.31 -9.44 18.67
CA ALA A 27 -11.02 -10.04 18.89
C ALA A 27 -10.11 -9.40 17.85
N GLN A 28 -9.26 -8.47 18.28
CA GLN A 28 -8.35 -7.76 17.40
C GLN A 28 -7.42 -8.82 16.82
N GLN A 29 -7.69 -9.22 15.57
CA GLN A 29 -6.88 -10.20 14.83
C GLN A 29 -5.44 -9.71 14.65
N VAL A 30 -5.23 -8.41 14.90
CA VAL A 30 -3.96 -7.72 14.82
C VAL A 30 -3.84 -6.74 15.99
N ARG A 31 -2.70 -6.80 16.68
CA ARG A 31 -2.26 -5.87 17.72
C ARG A 31 -1.32 -4.84 17.13
N VAL A 32 -1.48 -3.58 17.54
CA VAL A 32 -0.65 -2.46 17.09
C VAL A 32 0.07 -1.89 18.29
N LEU A 33 1.39 -1.72 18.17
CA LEU A 33 2.25 -1.18 19.22
C LEU A 33 3.12 -0.06 18.63
N PRO A 34 3.24 1.09 19.30
CA PRO A 34 4.30 2.05 18.97
C PRO A 34 5.66 1.41 19.28
N SER A 35 6.61 1.55 18.36
CA SER A 35 7.97 1.01 18.48
C SER A 35 8.97 2.13 18.74
N GLU A 36 8.98 3.14 17.88
CA GLU A 36 9.89 4.28 17.96
C GLU A 36 9.14 5.58 17.64
N ILE A 37 9.46 6.66 18.35
CA ILE A 37 8.89 7.98 18.12
C ILE A 37 10.06 8.96 17.96
N LYS A 38 10.18 9.56 16.78
CA LYS A 38 11.22 10.52 16.42
C LYS A 38 10.59 11.86 16.14
N GLU A 39 10.93 12.88 16.94
CA GLU A 39 10.54 14.25 16.67
C GLU A 39 11.73 15.04 16.13
N THR A 40 11.54 15.71 14.99
CA THR A 40 12.52 16.64 14.42
C THR A 40 11.94 18.05 14.46
N ARG A 41 12.60 18.95 15.20
CA ARG A 41 12.25 20.37 15.27
C ARG A 41 13.29 21.18 14.50
N THR A 42 12.93 21.74 13.35
CA THR A 42 13.80 22.63 12.58
C THR A 42 13.33 24.08 12.64
N THR A 43 14.28 25.02 12.63
CA THR A 43 13.99 26.47 12.53
C THR A 43 13.67 26.91 11.09
N GLY A 44 13.94 26.07 10.08
CA GLY A 44 13.55 26.26 8.68
C GLY A 44 12.42 25.32 8.26
N SER A 45 11.55 25.77 7.34
CA SER A 45 10.25 25.17 6.99
C SER A 45 10.25 23.79 6.33
N PHE A 46 11.40 23.14 6.10
CA PHE A 46 11.49 22.02 5.15
C PHE A 46 11.67 20.62 5.76
N PHE A 47 11.93 20.47 7.07
CA PHE A 47 12.25 19.16 7.67
C PHE A 47 11.69 18.92 9.09
N GLY A 48 10.73 19.75 9.54
CA GLY A 48 10.09 19.58 10.85
C GLY A 48 8.96 18.55 10.78
N GLY A 49 8.92 17.60 11.72
CA GLY A 49 7.90 16.56 11.74
C GLY A 49 8.04 15.58 12.89
N LEU A 50 7.07 14.68 12.99
CA LEU A 50 7.05 13.58 13.95
C LEU A 50 6.88 12.28 13.18
N GLU A 51 7.77 11.32 13.41
CA GLU A 51 7.71 9.99 12.82
C GLU A 51 7.43 8.97 13.92
N VAL A 52 6.41 8.14 13.73
CA VAL A 52 6.01 7.08 14.65
C VAL A 52 6.12 5.75 13.91
N GLU A 53 7.06 4.90 14.31
CA GLU A 53 7.14 3.52 13.82
C GLU A 53 6.08 2.69 14.55
N LEU A 54 5.11 2.17 13.80
CA LEU A 54 4.08 1.26 14.29
C LEU A 54 4.48 -0.18 13.99
N LYS A 55 4.55 -1.00 15.04
CA LYS A 55 4.69 -2.45 14.93
C LYS A 55 3.30 -3.10 14.97
N VAL A 56 2.92 -3.70 13.86
CA VAL A 56 1.66 -4.40 13.65
C VAL A 56 1.95 -5.89 13.78
N MET A 57 1.20 -6.63 14.59
CA MET A 57 1.43 -8.06 14.86
C MET A 57 0.14 -8.85 14.91
N GLY A 58 0.09 -10.07 14.37
CA GLY A 58 -1.07 -10.94 14.53
C GLY A 58 -1.15 -12.02 13.47
N ASP A 59 -1.98 -13.03 13.72
CA ASP A 59 -2.11 -14.22 12.87
C ASP A 59 -2.63 -13.89 11.47
N LEU A 60 -3.40 -12.80 11.34
CA LEU A 60 -3.88 -12.33 10.05
C LEU A 60 -2.73 -11.95 9.10
N LEU A 61 -1.56 -11.57 9.64
CA LEU A 61 -0.39 -11.22 8.82
C LEU A 61 0.28 -12.45 8.21
N ALA A 62 0.08 -13.66 8.76
CA ALA A 62 0.74 -14.89 8.32
C ALA A 62 0.50 -15.19 6.83
N ASP A 63 -0.72 -14.90 6.37
CA ASP A 63 -1.18 -15.08 4.99
C ASP A 63 -1.23 -13.77 4.20
N ALA A 64 -0.85 -12.65 4.83
CA ALA A 64 -0.86 -11.35 4.19
C ALA A 64 0.37 -11.16 3.31
N LYS A 65 0.16 -10.54 2.14
CA LYS A 65 1.24 -10.17 1.22
C LYS A 65 1.68 -8.72 1.40
N ALA A 66 0.76 -7.85 1.78
CA ALA A 66 1.06 -6.45 1.98
C ALA A 66 0.10 -5.81 2.98
N ILE A 67 0.49 -4.64 3.49
CA ILE A 67 -0.30 -3.85 4.42
C ILE A 67 -0.14 -2.36 4.09
N ARG A 68 -1.20 -1.59 4.27
CA ARG A 68 -1.14 -0.11 4.26
C ARG A 68 -1.90 0.49 5.43
N LEU A 69 -1.50 1.71 5.78
CA LEU A 69 -2.14 2.51 6.81
C LEU A 69 -3.09 3.54 6.18
N LEU A 70 -4.29 3.60 6.72
CA LEU A 70 -5.26 4.68 6.51
C LEU A 70 -5.39 5.43 7.84
N LEU A 71 -4.89 6.66 7.90
CA LEU A 71 -4.93 7.51 9.07
C LEU A 71 -6.19 8.37 9.06
N ASP A 72 -6.99 8.25 10.12
CA ASP A 72 -8.22 9.04 10.26
C ASP A 72 -7.97 10.31 11.10
N THR A 73 -7.26 10.17 12.23
CA THR A 73 -7.05 11.27 13.18
C THR A 73 -5.75 11.09 13.95
N ALA A 74 -5.04 12.20 14.19
CA ALA A 74 -3.92 12.27 15.11
C ALA A 74 -3.95 13.64 15.80
N VAL A 75 -4.08 13.65 17.12
CA VAL A 75 -4.25 14.87 17.93
C VAL A 75 -3.32 14.83 19.13
N ASP A 76 -2.62 15.94 19.39
CA ASP A 76 -1.81 16.09 20.59
C ASP A 76 -2.63 16.48 21.83
N GLU A 77 -2.02 16.45 23.01
CA GLU A 77 -2.71 16.79 24.26
C GLU A 77 -3.26 18.23 24.32
N THR A 78 -2.75 19.14 23.48
CA THR A 78 -3.24 20.51 23.38
C THR A 78 -4.48 20.64 22.48
N GLY A 79 -4.89 19.53 21.84
CA GLY A 79 -5.99 19.49 20.88
C GLY A 79 -5.59 19.86 19.46
N ARG A 80 -4.29 20.02 19.17
CA ARG A 80 -3.81 20.34 17.82
C ARG A 80 -3.86 19.10 16.95
N ASN A 81 -4.46 19.22 15.77
CA ASN A 81 -4.41 18.20 14.73
C ASN A 81 -2.99 18.14 14.13
N ILE A 82 -2.38 16.96 14.20
CA ILE A 82 -1.02 16.69 13.70
C ILE A 82 -1.01 15.77 12.47
N VAL A 83 -2.16 15.51 11.84
CA VAL A 83 -2.25 14.76 10.58
C VAL A 83 -1.58 15.53 9.44
N ASN A 84 -0.73 14.85 8.68
CA ASN A 84 -0.23 15.33 7.39
C ASN A 84 -1.22 14.94 6.29
N GLU A 85 -1.95 15.91 5.73
CA GLU A 85 -3.00 15.68 4.72
C GLU A 85 -2.49 14.93 3.48
N LYS A 86 -1.20 15.09 3.14
CA LYS A 86 -0.57 14.40 2.01
C LYS A 86 -0.21 12.94 2.29
N GLU A 87 -0.28 12.50 3.55
CA GLU A 87 0.18 11.18 4.01
C GLU A 87 -0.90 10.47 4.84
N THR A 88 -2.18 10.78 4.58
CA THR A 88 -3.32 10.11 5.22
C THR A 88 -3.51 8.68 4.75
N GLU A 89 -3.02 8.36 3.55
CA GLU A 89 -3.01 7.02 2.98
C GLU A 89 -1.58 6.70 2.51
N THR A 90 -1.05 5.58 2.98
CA THR A 90 0.24 5.08 2.51
C THR A 90 0.04 4.09 1.37
N ASP A 91 1.06 3.96 0.52
CA ASP A 91 1.12 2.82 -0.40
C ASP A 91 1.19 1.49 0.38
N PHE A 92 0.82 0.40 -0.29
CA PHE A 92 1.01 -0.95 0.24
C PHE A 92 2.50 -1.24 0.42
N LYS A 93 2.88 -1.56 1.66
CA LYS A 93 4.19 -2.12 1.99
C LYS A 93 4.09 -3.64 1.98
N GLU A 94 4.98 -4.28 1.22
CA GLU A 94 5.09 -5.75 1.19
C GLU A 94 5.55 -6.27 2.56
N ILE A 95 4.91 -7.35 3.03
CA ILE A 95 5.31 -8.01 4.27
C ILE A 95 6.40 -9.02 3.92
N SER A 96 7.56 -8.89 4.57
CA SER A 96 8.68 -9.78 4.32
C SER A 96 8.36 -11.22 4.74
N GLU A 97 8.87 -12.20 4.01
CA GLU A 97 8.69 -13.62 4.37
C GLU A 97 9.36 -14.00 5.71
N TYR A 98 10.33 -13.19 6.14
CA TYR A 98 11.02 -13.33 7.42
C TYR A 98 10.17 -12.81 8.60
N GLU A 99 9.29 -11.84 8.37
CA GLU A 99 8.43 -11.22 9.38
C GLU A 99 6.97 -11.63 9.19
N ARG A 100 6.68 -12.89 8.88
CA ARG A 100 5.33 -13.35 8.52
C ARG A 100 4.21 -12.98 9.51
N ASN A 101 4.51 -12.71 10.78
CA ASN A 101 3.49 -12.33 11.78
C ASN A 101 3.64 -10.89 12.28
N ALA A 102 4.46 -10.07 11.64
CA ALA A 102 4.69 -8.69 12.03
C ALA A 102 4.96 -7.78 10.81
N ALA A 103 4.60 -6.52 10.94
CA ALA A 103 4.96 -5.49 9.96
C ALA A 103 5.33 -4.20 10.68
N LYS A 104 6.24 -3.44 10.09
CA LYS A 104 6.63 -2.10 10.54
C LYS A 104 6.09 -1.06 9.57
N ILE A 105 5.36 -0.08 10.10
CA ILE A 105 4.78 1.01 9.32
C ILE A 105 5.17 2.34 9.95
N ASP A 106 5.94 3.13 9.20
CA ASP A 106 6.28 4.49 9.57
C ASP A 106 5.10 5.42 9.27
N LEU A 107 4.66 6.13 10.29
CA LEU A 107 3.63 7.16 10.21
C LEU A 107 4.30 8.52 10.39
N LYS A 108 4.21 9.39 9.37
CA LYS A 108 4.72 10.76 9.46
C LYS A 108 3.59 11.74 9.73
N LEU A 109 3.81 12.57 10.74
CA LEU A 109 2.87 13.53 11.28
C LEU A 109 3.51 14.93 11.26
N LYS A 110 2.66 15.96 11.30
CA LYS A 110 3.08 17.35 11.53
C LYS A 110 3.72 17.46 12.91
N THR A 111 4.58 18.45 13.10
CA THR A 111 5.16 18.76 14.41
C THR A 111 4.05 19.07 15.44
N PRO A 112 4.07 18.41 16.62
CA PRO A 112 3.18 18.72 17.73
C PRO A 112 3.32 20.16 18.23
N ALA A 113 2.38 20.60 19.08
CA ALA A 113 2.54 21.85 19.80
C ALA A 113 3.78 21.82 20.71
N ARG A 114 4.47 22.95 20.87
CA ARG A 114 5.74 23.01 21.61
C ARG A 114 5.64 22.56 23.06
N GLN A 115 4.47 22.78 23.66
CA GLN A 115 4.12 22.42 25.03
C GLN A 115 3.46 21.05 25.16
N ALA A 116 3.22 20.34 24.05
CA ALA A 116 2.67 18.99 24.10
C ALA A 116 3.73 18.01 24.60
N MET A 117 3.38 17.24 25.62
CA MET A 117 4.18 16.14 26.17
C MET A 117 3.72 14.77 25.65
N HIS A 118 2.48 14.67 25.16
CA HIS A 118 1.92 13.44 24.62
C HIS A 118 1.10 13.68 23.36
N ILE A 119 1.07 12.65 22.51
CA ILE A 119 0.01 12.48 21.52
C ILE A 119 -1.20 11.90 22.25
N ARG A 120 -2.28 12.67 22.29
CA ARG A 120 -3.51 12.28 22.97
C ARG A 120 -4.12 11.05 22.32
N GLU A 121 -4.25 11.07 21.00
CA GLU A 121 -4.80 9.95 20.24
C GLU A 121 -4.28 9.89 18.80
N ILE A 122 -4.15 8.65 18.31
CA ILE A 122 -3.99 8.31 16.90
C ILE A 122 -5.02 7.22 16.58
N THR A 123 -5.85 7.46 15.58
CA THR A 123 -6.86 6.50 15.11
C THR A 123 -6.77 6.32 13.61
N GLY A 124 -7.03 5.11 13.17
CA GLY A 124 -7.03 4.77 11.76
C GLY A 124 -7.42 3.32 11.54
N SER A 125 -7.08 2.83 10.37
CA SER A 125 -7.23 1.43 10.02
C SER A 125 -6.08 0.93 9.18
N PHE A 126 -5.78 -0.35 9.32
CA PHE A 126 -4.89 -1.06 8.41
C PHE A 126 -5.73 -1.79 7.38
N GLU A 127 -5.33 -1.66 6.11
CA GLU A 127 -5.80 -2.56 5.07
C GLU A 127 -4.74 -3.61 4.83
N ILE A 128 -5.10 -4.85 5.14
CA ILE A 128 -4.21 -6.01 5.06
C ILE A 128 -4.63 -6.83 3.85
N PHE A 129 -3.73 -6.93 2.87
CA PHE A 129 -3.97 -7.65 1.64
C PHE A 129 -3.64 -9.14 1.82
N VAL A 130 -4.67 -9.97 1.79
CA VAL A 130 -4.63 -11.43 1.92
C VAL A 130 -5.15 -12.05 0.63
N PRO A 131 -4.30 -12.32 -0.37
CA PRO A 131 -4.74 -12.79 -1.68
C PRO A 131 -5.48 -14.13 -1.61
N GLY A 132 -5.13 -15.00 -0.66
CA GLY A 132 -5.80 -16.30 -0.48
C GLY A 132 -7.30 -16.21 -0.18
N LYS A 133 -7.81 -15.05 0.26
CA LYS A 133 -9.25 -14.84 0.50
C LYS A 133 -10.06 -14.62 -0.77
N ASP A 134 -9.41 -14.28 -1.89
CA ASP A 134 -10.08 -14.13 -3.18
C ASP A 134 -9.20 -14.69 -4.32
N PRO A 135 -9.60 -15.79 -4.98
CA PRO A 135 -8.88 -16.29 -6.15
C PRO A 135 -8.73 -15.25 -7.27
N ALA A 136 -9.65 -14.29 -7.39
CA ALA A 136 -9.57 -13.22 -8.39
C ALA A 136 -8.46 -12.19 -8.09
N SER A 137 -7.91 -12.19 -6.87
CA SER A 137 -6.79 -11.33 -6.49
C SER A 137 -5.44 -11.83 -7.01
N THR A 138 -5.37 -13.06 -7.52
CA THR A 138 -4.13 -13.65 -8.03
C THR A 138 -4.31 -14.07 -9.47
N ILE A 139 -3.53 -13.46 -10.35
CA ILE A 139 -3.58 -13.73 -11.79
C ILE A 139 -2.28 -14.40 -12.17
N THR A 140 -2.35 -15.63 -12.67
CA THR A 140 -1.16 -16.35 -13.15
C THR A 140 -1.09 -16.28 -14.66
N ILE A 141 0.01 -15.74 -15.17
CA ILE A 141 0.33 -15.67 -16.59
C ILE A 141 1.39 -16.73 -16.87
N THR A 142 1.04 -17.70 -17.71
CA THR A 142 2.01 -18.65 -18.27
C THR A 142 2.57 -18.11 -19.58
N ASP A 143 3.67 -18.70 -20.05
CA ASP A 143 4.25 -18.37 -21.37
C ASP A 143 4.55 -16.88 -21.54
N ILE A 144 5.10 -16.24 -20.51
CA ILE A 144 5.27 -14.77 -20.45
C ILE A 144 5.93 -14.18 -21.70
N ARG A 145 6.88 -14.90 -22.33
CA ARG A 145 7.56 -14.48 -23.56
C ARG A 145 6.59 -14.19 -24.72
N LYS A 146 5.48 -14.93 -24.82
CA LYS A 146 4.47 -14.75 -25.87
C LYS A 146 3.63 -13.48 -25.66
N SER A 147 3.54 -13.02 -24.42
CA SER A 147 2.76 -11.83 -24.03
C SER A 147 3.61 -10.55 -24.03
N THR A 148 4.84 -10.61 -24.55
CA THR A 148 5.71 -9.43 -24.63
C THR A 148 5.16 -8.41 -25.64
N GLY A 149 5.27 -7.13 -25.28
CA GLY A 149 4.87 -5.99 -26.10
C GLY A 149 3.38 -5.82 -26.36
N THR A 150 2.53 -6.65 -25.74
CA THR A 150 1.07 -6.51 -25.82
C THR A 150 0.46 -6.36 -24.43
N PRO A 151 -0.61 -5.58 -24.27
CA PRO A 151 -1.31 -5.47 -22.99
C PRO A 151 -1.80 -6.84 -22.52
N ILE A 152 -1.44 -7.20 -21.29
CA ILE A 152 -1.90 -8.41 -20.63
C ILE A 152 -3.38 -8.26 -20.35
N SER A 153 -4.20 -9.07 -21.03
CA SER A 153 -5.65 -9.08 -20.82
C SER A 153 -6.03 -10.19 -19.84
N ALA A 154 -6.46 -9.81 -18.64
CA ALA A 154 -7.11 -10.70 -17.68
C ALA A 154 -8.40 -10.06 -17.14
N PRO A 155 -9.47 -10.85 -16.86
CA PRO A 155 -10.73 -10.31 -16.34
C PRO A 155 -10.55 -9.49 -15.05
N ALA A 156 -9.70 -9.96 -14.13
CA ALA A 156 -9.43 -9.26 -12.87
C ALA A 156 -8.65 -7.95 -13.07
N LEU A 157 -7.72 -7.87 -14.03
CA LEU A 157 -7.05 -6.61 -14.39
C LEU A 157 -8.05 -5.60 -14.96
N LYS A 158 -8.92 -6.04 -15.88
CA LYS A 158 -9.98 -5.18 -16.45
C LYS A 158 -10.96 -4.69 -15.39
N ALA A 159 -11.41 -5.58 -14.50
CA ALA A 159 -12.30 -5.22 -13.38
C ALA A 159 -11.63 -4.26 -12.39
N ALA A 160 -10.31 -4.36 -12.22
CA ALA A 160 -9.53 -3.45 -11.40
C ALA A 160 -9.24 -2.10 -12.09
N GLY A 161 -9.38 -2.01 -13.43
CA GLY A 161 -8.97 -0.83 -14.20
C GLY A 161 -7.46 -0.73 -14.36
N VAL A 162 -6.76 -1.87 -14.32
CA VAL A 162 -5.30 -1.96 -14.39
C VAL A 162 -4.89 -2.43 -15.78
N GLU A 163 -4.01 -1.70 -16.44
CA GLU A 163 -3.37 -2.11 -17.69
C GLU A 163 -1.90 -2.41 -17.44
N ILE A 164 -1.43 -3.57 -17.88
CA ILE A 164 -0.03 -3.97 -17.73
C ILE A 164 0.49 -4.46 -19.06
N THR A 165 1.65 -3.97 -19.47
CA THR A 165 2.37 -4.47 -20.64
C THR A 165 3.78 -4.85 -20.24
N MET A 166 4.18 -6.06 -20.61
CA MET A 166 5.52 -6.59 -20.31
C MET A 166 6.43 -6.41 -21.52
N TRP A 167 7.66 -5.99 -21.28
CA TRP A 167 8.67 -5.74 -22.31
C TRP A 167 9.95 -6.46 -21.94
N THR A 168 10.63 -7.04 -22.94
CA THR A 168 12.04 -7.41 -22.77
C THR A 168 12.90 -6.15 -22.74
N ARG A 169 14.13 -6.26 -22.23
CA ARG A 169 15.10 -5.16 -22.29
C ARG A 169 15.22 -4.57 -23.69
N GLU A 170 15.44 -5.41 -24.69
CA GLU A 170 15.61 -4.98 -26.09
C GLU A 170 14.40 -4.20 -26.60
N GLN A 171 13.18 -4.69 -26.33
CA GLN A 171 11.94 -4.01 -26.73
C GLN A 171 11.75 -2.68 -26.00
N PHE A 172 12.07 -2.66 -24.70
CA PHE A 172 11.95 -1.46 -23.87
C PHE A 172 12.93 -0.37 -24.35
N GLU A 173 14.19 -0.73 -24.61
CA GLU A 173 15.18 0.19 -25.16
C GLU A 173 14.81 0.70 -26.56
N ALA A 174 14.35 -0.18 -27.45
CA ALA A 174 13.93 0.20 -28.81
C ALA A 174 12.75 1.18 -28.78
N ARG A 175 11.74 0.93 -27.94
CA ARG A 175 10.61 1.85 -27.75
C ARG A 175 11.07 3.19 -27.19
N ARG A 176 11.92 3.18 -26.16
CA ARG A 176 12.47 4.39 -25.56
C ARG A 176 13.22 5.24 -26.58
N LYS A 177 14.13 4.63 -27.36
CA LYS A 177 14.85 5.32 -28.45
C LYS A 177 13.88 5.90 -29.49
N ALA A 178 12.84 5.16 -29.85
CA ALA A 178 11.82 5.64 -30.79
C ALA A 178 10.98 6.81 -30.23
N GLU A 179 10.64 6.79 -28.94
CA GLU A 179 9.96 7.90 -28.27
C GLU A 179 10.89 9.11 -28.17
N GLU A 180 12.15 8.93 -27.78
CA GLU A 180 13.17 9.98 -27.71
C GLU A 180 13.41 10.63 -29.07
N GLU A 181 13.53 9.86 -30.15
CA GLU A 181 13.66 10.41 -31.51
C GLU A 181 12.42 11.19 -31.96
N LYS A 182 11.22 10.72 -31.61
CA LYS A 182 9.97 11.46 -31.88
C LYS A 182 9.94 12.77 -31.11
N LEU A 183 10.40 12.76 -29.87
CA LEU A 183 10.45 13.92 -28.98
C LEU A 183 11.50 14.95 -29.43
N LYS A 184 12.71 14.52 -29.80
CA LYS A 184 13.75 15.36 -30.42
C LYS A 184 13.29 16.00 -31.74
N LYS A 185 12.44 15.30 -32.50
CA LYS A 185 11.82 15.85 -33.71
C LYS A 185 10.74 16.88 -33.38
N SER A 186 10.05 16.77 -32.25
CA SER A 186 9.09 17.77 -31.76
C SER A 186 9.70 18.93 -30.94
N GLU A 187 10.92 18.79 -30.43
CA GLU A 187 11.69 19.84 -29.72
C GLU A 187 12.12 21.03 -30.60
N LYS A 188 11.88 20.98 -31.91
CA LYS A 188 12.08 22.14 -32.81
C LYS A 188 11.05 23.27 -32.60
N GLY A 189 10.30 23.28 -31.50
CA GLY A 189 9.28 24.27 -31.17
C GLY A 189 9.46 24.93 -29.78
N GLY A 190 10.36 25.91 -29.68
CA GLY A 190 10.40 26.95 -28.62
C GLY A 190 10.69 26.52 -27.17
N ASP A 191 10.61 27.49 -26.25
CA ASP A 191 10.90 27.37 -24.80
C ASP A 191 10.17 26.21 -24.09
N LEU A 192 9.00 25.82 -24.60
CA LEU A 192 8.23 24.69 -24.07
C LEU A 192 8.93 23.34 -24.37
N GLY A 193 9.64 23.24 -25.49
CA GLY A 193 10.42 22.07 -25.89
C GLY A 193 11.64 21.87 -25.00
N GLU A 194 12.34 22.93 -24.61
CA GLU A 194 13.48 22.84 -23.68
C GLU A 194 13.05 22.44 -22.27
N ALA A 195 11.93 22.98 -21.76
CA ALA A 195 11.39 22.62 -20.45
C ALA A 195 10.92 21.15 -20.41
N LEU A 196 10.27 20.68 -21.48
CA LEU A 196 9.84 19.28 -21.62
C LEU A 196 11.06 18.35 -21.76
N GLY A 197 12.05 18.73 -22.57
CA GLY A 197 13.30 17.99 -22.78
C GLY A 197 14.13 17.86 -21.51
N GLN A 198 14.20 18.89 -20.67
CA GLN A 198 14.87 18.82 -19.37
C GLN A 198 14.10 17.98 -18.34
N ALA A 199 12.77 18.08 -18.31
CA ALA A 199 11.94 17.26 -17.42
C ALA A 199 12.02 15.78 -17.80
N LEU A 200 11.95 15.46 -19.10
CA LEU A 200 12.14 14.11 -19.61
C LEU A 200 13.58 13.63 -19.45
N GLY A 201 14.58 14.48 -19.70
CA GLY A 201 15.99 14.14 -19.50
C GLY A 201 16.30 13.76 -18.05
N LYS A 202 15.58 14.32 -17.07
CA LYS A 202 15.68 13.91 -15.66
C LYS A 202 14.96 12.59 -15.39
N ILE A 203 13.76 12.38 -15.93
CA ILE A 203 12.97 11.15 -15.77
C ILE A 203 13.66 9.96 -16.45
N PHE A 204 14.04 10.13 -17.72
CA PHE A 204 14.73 9.12 -18.51
C PHE A 204 16.22 9.03 -18.19
N GLY A 205 16.92 10.11 -17.86
CA GLY A 205 18.34 10.10 -17.53
C GLY A 205 18.65 9.41 -16.19
N GLY A 206 17.79 9.57 -15.18
CA GLY A 206 17.87 8.81 -13.93
C GLY A 206 17.64 7.32 -14.15
N LEU A 207 16.76 6.96 -15.09
CA LEU A 207 16.53 5.59 -15.51
C LEU A 207 17.65 5.06 -16.43
N PHE A 208 18.26 5.91 -17.27
CA PHE A 208 19.28 5.53 -18.27
C PHE A 208 20.58 5.06 -17.62
N GLY A 209 21.10 5.83 -16.65
CA GLY A 209 22.27 5.41 -15.88
C GLY A 209 22.03 4.12 -15.08
N SER A 210 20.77 3.88 -14.69
CA SER A 210 20.37 2.65 -14.01
C SER A 210 20.08 1.48 -14.96
N LEU A 211 19.87 1.72 -16.26
CA LEU A 211 19.55 0.69 -17.27
C LEU A 211 20.81 0.06 -17.87
N ASP A 212 21.87 0.86 -18.07
CA ASP A 212 23.17 0.36 -18.54
C ASP A 212 23.79 -0.64 -17.54
N SER A 213 23.42 -0.54 -16.26
CA SER A 213 23.80 -1.48 -15.20
C SER A 213 22.88 -2.71 -15.05
N LEU A 214 21.75 -2.77 -15.76
CA LEU A 214 20.87 -3.94 -15.70
C LEU A 214 21.47 -5.10 -16.48
N SER A 215 21.06 -6.33 -16.18
CA SER A 215 21.41 -7.48 -17.01
C SER A 215 20.61 -7.52 -18.33
N GLU A 216 21.04 -8.34 -19.28
CA GLU A 216 20.27 -8.68 -20.48
C GLU A 216 18.97 -9.44 -20.18
N HIS A 217 18.82 -9.93 -18.94
CA HIS A 217 17.69 -10.75 -18.50
C HIS A 217 16.59 -9.92 -17.83
N SER A 218 16.76 -8.60 -17.78
CA SER A 218 15.77 -7.68 -17.26
C SER A 218 14.44 -7.69 -18.03
N ILE A 219 13.36 -7.57 -17.27
CA ILE A 219 11.99 -7.43 -17.76
C ILE A 219 11.38 -6.15 -17.21
N ALA A 220 10.78 -5.34 -18.08
CA ALA A 220 10.08 -4.12 -17.69
C ALA A 220 8.56 -4.31 -17.80
N PHE A 221 7.83 -3.90 -16.78
CA PHE A 221 6.37 -3.77 -16.82
C PHE A 221 6.01 -2.30 -16.88
N GLN A 222 5.31 -1.89 -17.94
CA GLN A 222 4.56 -0.65 -17.95
C GLN A 222 3.21 -0.92 -17.31
N ILE A 223 2.86 -0.17 -16.28
CA ILE A 223 1.64 -0.37 -15.50
C ILE A 223 0.89 0.95 -15.45
N LYS A 224 -0.37 0.93 -15.89
CA LYS A 224 -1.33 2.00 -15.62
C LYS A 224 -2.33 1.52 -14.59
N ASP A 225 -2.34 2.17 -13.45
CA ASP A 225 -3.14 1.78 -12.30
C ASP A 225 -3.53 3.03 -11.48
N PRO A 226 -4.53 3.80 -11.96
CA PRO A 226 -4.91 5.06 -11.33
C PRO A 226 -5.47 4.90 -9.91
N GLN A 227 -5.77 3.67 -9.48
CA GLN A 227 -6.34 3.37 -8.17
C GLN A 227 -5.40 2.56 -7.28
N SER A 228 -4.13 2.39 -7.67
CA SER A 228 -3.11 1.64 -6.92
C SER A 228 -3.57 0.24 -6.49
N LYS A 229 -4.30 -0.47 -7.35
CA LYS A 229 -4.80 -1.83 -7.07
C LYS A 229 -3.81 -2.94 -7.34
N LEU A 230 -2.73 -2.72 -8.09
CA LEU A 230 -1.67 -3.69 -8.30
C LEU A 230 -0.70 -3.67 -7.12
N VAL A 231 -0.85 -4.66 -6.25
CA VAL A 231 -0.04 -4.79 -5.03
C VAL A 231 1.36 -5.28 -5.35
N GLY A 232 1.49 -6.28 -6.23
CA GLY A 232 2.77 -6.94 -6.46
C GLY A 232 2.85 -7.73 -7.76
N ILE A 233 4.09 -7.98 -8.18
CA ILE A 233 4.45 -8.82 -9.33
C ILE A 233 5.50 -9.82 -8.82
N GLU A 234 5.22 -11.10 -8.97
CA GLU A 234 6.09 -12.18 -8.52
C GLU A 234 6.36 -13.14 -9.68
N PHE A 235 7.61 -13.58 -9.79
CA PHE A 235 8.02 -14.55 -10.80
C PHE A 235 8.16 -15.91 -10.14
N GLN A 236 7.69 -16.95 -10.82
CA GLN A 236 7.73 -18.33 -10.34
C GLN A 236 8.25 -19.27 -11.42
N ASP A 237 8.91 -20.36 -11.01
CA ASP A 237 9.28 -21.44 -11.90
C ASP A 237 8.09 -22.39 -12.21
N ALA A 238 8.37 -23.48 -12.93
CA ALA A 238 7.38 -24.52 -13.26
C ALA A 238 6.83 -25.26 -12.02
N LYS A 239 7.57 -25.25 -10.91
CA LYS A 239 7.19 -25.88 -9.64
C LYS A 239 6.48 -24.89 -8.70
N GLY A 240 6.47 -23.61 -9.04
CA GLY A 240 5.87 -22.55 -8.23
C GLY A 240 6.84 -21.92 -7.23
N ALA A 241 8.13 -22.26 -7.30
CA ALA A 241 9.16 -21.62 -6.49
C ALA A 241 9.40 -20.20 -7.00
N VAL A 242 9.51 -19.25 -6.07
CA VAL A 242 9.74 -17.83 -6.39
C VAL A 242 11.13 -17.66 -7.02
N ILE A 243 11.18 -16.92 -8.11
CA ILE A 243 12.42 -16.49 -8.78
C ILE A 243 12.70 -15.07 -8.32
N SER A 244 13.69 -14.92 -7.45
CA SER A 244 14.11 -13.63 -6.94
C SER A 244 14.91 -12.84 -7.99
N GLY A 245 14.74 -11.52 -7.95
CA GLY A 245 15.49 -10.58 -8.77
C GLY A 245 15.49 -9.21 -8.08
N SER A 246 16.39 -8.33 -8.52
CA SER A 246 16.34 -6.94 -8.05
C SER A 246 15.16 -6.23 -8.71
N ARG A 247 14.56 -5.28 -7.99
CA ARG A 247 13.41 -4.51 -8.47
C ARG A 247 13.73 -3.04 -8.44
N LEU A 248 13.51 -2.38 -9.58
CA LEU A 248 13.56 -0.93 -9.72
C LEU A 248 12.17 -0.43 -10.14
N SER A 249 11.78 0.74 -9.65
CA SER A 249 10.49 1.38 -9.97
C SER A 249 10.72 2.84 -10.32
N SER A 250 10.04 3.32 -11.35
CA SER A 250 10.04 4.73 -11.76
C SER A 250 8.66 5.14 -12.26
N GLY A 251 8.27 6.40 -12.06
CA GLY A 251 6.97 6.93 -12.50
C GLY A 251 6.11 7.38 -11.32
N SER A 252 4.85 7.70 -11.62
CA SER A 252 3.85 8.04 -10.62
C SER A 252 3.08 6.80 -10.16
N SER A 253 2.20 6.93 -9.16
CA SER A 253 1.30 5.85 -8.76
C SER A 253 0.38 5.40 -9.90
N GLU A 254 -0.06 6.34 -10.75
CA GLU A 254 -0.98 6.09 -11.85
C GLU A 254 -0.31 5.46 -13.08
N ASP A 255 0.91 5.88 -13.42
CA ASP A 255 1.69 5.35 -14.54
C ASP A 255 3.12 5.06 -14.09
N GLN A 256 3.42 3.79 -13.93
CA GLN A 256 4.69 3.31 -13.38
C GLN A 256 5.35 2.30 -14.31
N THR A 257 6.67 2.38 -14.37
CA THR A 257 7.52 1.33 -14.93
C THR A 257 8.18 0.58 -13.78
N ARG A 258 7.94 -0.73 -13.69
CA ARG A 258 8.64 -1.63 -12.77
C ARG A 258 9.58 -2.53 -13.55
N ILE A 259 10.85 -2.49 -13.22
CA ILE A 259 11.88 -3.32 -13.85
C ILE A 259 12.31 -4.39 -12.86
N HIS A 260 12.31 -5.63 -13.31
CA HIS A 260 12.81 -6.79 -12.58
C HIS A 260 14.07 -7.29 -13.29
N ASP A 261 15.18 -7.26 -12.58
CA ASP A 261 16.47 -7.73 -13.07
C ASP A 261 16.85 -9.06 -12.44
N PHE A 262 17.29 -9.99 -13.27
CA PHE A 262 17.58 -11.37 -12.87
C PHE A 262 19.03 -11.71 -13.18
N GLU A 263 19.67 -12.49 -12.31
CA GLU A 263 21.05 -12.94 -12.52
C GLU A 263 21.19 -13.86 -13.75
N SER A 264 20.11 -14.54 -14.13
CA SER A 264 20.08 -15.44 -15.28
C SER A 264 18.77 -15.32 -16.03
N LYS A 265 18.81 -15.76 -17.29
CA LYS A 265 17.64 -15.80 -18.17
C LYS A 265 16.50 -16.59 -17.51
N LEU A 266 15.32 -15.97 -17.42
CA LEU A 266 14.13 -16.66 -16.93
C LEU A 266 13.84 -17.92 -17.76
N PRO A 267 13.54 -19.07 -17.10
CA PRO A 267 13.12 -20.28 -17.77
C PRO A 267 11.91 -20.03 -18.67
N ASP A 268 11.79 -20.76 -19.78
CA ASP A 268 10.64 -20.62 -20.68
C ASP A 268 9.32 -21.06 -20.02
N THR A 269 9.42 -21.90 -18.99
CA THR A 269 8.31 -22.34 -18.14
C THR A 269 8.01 -21.38 -16.99
N ALA A 270 8.70 -20.24 -16.90
CA ALA A 270 8.45 -19.27 -15.85
C ALA A 270 7.04 -18.68 -15.98
N ARG A 271 6.46 -18.38 -14.82
CA ARG A 271 5.13 -17.80 -14.66
C ARG A 271 5.26 -16.48 -13.94
N VAL A 272 4.37 -15.55 -14.28
CA VAL A 272 4.21 -14.30 -13.54
C VAL A 272 2.90 -14.35 -12.77
N ARG A 273 2.96 -14.09 -11.48
CA ARG A 273 1.79 -13.85 -10.63
C ARG A 273 1.64 -12.35 -10.41
N LEU A 274 0.47 -11.85 -10.77
CA LEU A 274 0.05 -10.49 -10.47
C LEU A 274 -0.91 -10.54 -9.28
N TYR A 275 -0.66 -9.70 -8.29
CA TYR A 275 -1.50 -9.55 -7.12
C TYR A 275 -2.31 -8.27 -7.21
N VAL A 276 -3.63 -8.41 -7.29
CA VAL A 276 -4.57 -7.31 -7.55
C VAL A 276 -5.55 -7.19 -6.39
N LEU A 277 -5.78 -5.98 -5.91
CA LEU A 277 -6.77 -5.70 -4.87
C LEU A 277 -8.17 -6.02 -5.37
N THR A 278 -8.87 -6.82 -4.57
CA THR A 278 -10.30 -7.07 -4.67
C THR A 278 -10.95 -6.77 -3.32
N PRO A 279 -12.24 -6.45 -3.26
CA PRO A 279 -12.92 -6.22 -1.99
C PRO A 279 -12.81 -7.38 -0.99
N ARG A 280 -12.71 -8.64 -1.48
CA ARG A 280 -12.63 -9.83 -0.61
C ARG A 280 -11.19 -10.19 -0.21
N SER A 281 -10.18 -9.68 -0.91
CA SER A 281 -8.77 -9.90 -0.57
C SER A 281 -8.22 -8.89 0.42
N VAL A 282 -9.02 -7.93 0.89
CA VAL A 282 -8.58 -6.91 1.84
C VAL A 282 -9.34 -7.07 3.15
N VAL A 283 -8.61 -7.08 4.25
CA VAL A 283 -9.18 -7.05 5.60
C VAL A 283 -8.86 -5.70 6.22
N LYS A 284 -9.91 -4.95 6.56
CA LYS A 284 -9.78 -3.68 7.25
C LYS A 284 -9.79 -3.89 8.76
N THR A 285 -8.71 -3.50 9.43
CA THR A 285 -8.56 -3.65 10.89
C THR A 285 -8.39 -2.27 11.53
N PRO A 286 -9.37 -1.79 12.30
CA PRO A 286 -9.26 -0.50 12.97
C PRO A 286 -8.25 -0.56 14.12
N PHE A 287 -7.59 0.55 14.41
CA PHE A 287 -6.73 0.69 15.57
C PHE A 287 -6.91 2.06 16.25
N LYS A 288 -6.58 2.09 17.53
CA LYS A 288 -6.53 3.31 18.34
C LYS A 288 -5.35 3.22 19.30
N LEU A 289 -4.51 4.25 19.27
CA LEU A 289 -3.43 4.48 20.24
C LEU A 289 -3.74 5.75 21.00
N THR A 290 -3.45 5.76 22.30
CA THR A 290 -3.72 6.91 23.17
C THR A 290 -2.55 7.17 24.10
N ASN A 291 -2.34 8.42 24.48
CA ASN A 291 -1.33 8.86 25.44
C ASN A 291 0.08 8.38 25.08
N LEU A 292 0.50 8.60 23.83
CA LEU A 292 1.86 8.27 23.39
C LEU A 292 2.81 9.37 23.85
N PRO A 293 3.87 9.06 24.62
CA PRO A 293 4.83 10.08 25.05
C PRO A 293 5.60 10.63 23.86
N LEU A 294 5.78 11.95 23.84
CA LEU A 294 6.70 12.61 22.92
C LEU A 294 8.13 12.60 23.50
N PRO A 295 9.16 12.54 22.65
CA PRO A 295 10.56 12.52 23.08
C PRO A 295 11.05 13.84 23.67
#